data_AF-A0A2W4PV86-F1
#
_entry.id   AF-A0A2W4PV86-F1
#
_cell.length_a   1.000
_cell.length_b   1.000
_cell.length_c   1.000
_cell.angle_alpha   90.00
_cell.angle_beta   90.00
_cell.angle_gamma   90.00
#
_symmetry.space_group_name_H-M   'P 1'
#
loop_
_entity.id
_entity.type
_entity.pdbx_description
1 polymer ?
#
loop_
_entity_poly.entity_id
_entity_poly.type
_entity_poly.pdbx_seq_one_letter_code
_entity_poly.pdbx_strand_id
1 'polypeptide(L)' 'MNIQQLGRMAKEIANFFMGEMGEAEAPNRIANHRQRYWDPRMRAAIIEHVKQGGADLRPAVVAAVRSLQPPPPR' A
#
# COMPACT_ATOMS: atom_id res chain seq x y z
N MET A 1 -7.73 -13.08 -6.21
CA MET A 1 -6.73 -12.07 -5.81
C MET A 1 -5.97 -12.62 -4.61
N ASN A 2 -4.66 -12.87 -4.70
CA ASN A 2 -3.89 -13.42 -3.58
C ASN A 2 -3.30 -12.27 -2.75
N ILE A 3 -3.67 -12.20 -1.47
CA ILE A 3 -3.23 -11.13 -0.57
C ILE A 3 -1.71 -11.16 -0.31
N GLN A 4 -1.10 -12.34 -0.32
CA GLN A 4 0.35 -12.48 -0.14
C GLN A 4 1.12 -11.87 -1.32
N GLN A 5 0.63 -12.05 -2.54
CA GLN A 5 1.20 -11.42 -3.73
C GLN A 5 1.03 -9.88 -3.68
N LEU A 6 -0.14 -9.40 -3.28
CA LEU A 6 -0.38 -7.97 -3.08
C LEU A 6 0.55 -7.36 -2.01
N GLY A 7 0.73 -8.07 -0.89
CA GLY A 7 1.64 -7.66 0.17
C GLY A 7 3.10 -7.61 -0.29
N ARG A 8 3.54 -8.59 -1.08
CA ARG A 8 4.87 -8.59 -1.71
C ARG A 8 5.07 -7.40 -2.63
N MET A 9 4.13 -7.14 -3.55
CA MET A 9 4.20 -5.98 -4.45
C MET A 9 4.21 -4.67 -3.67
N ALA A 10 3.40 -4.56 -2.62
CA ALA A 10 3.37 -3.37 -1.77
C ALA A 10 4.73 -3.14 -1.06
N LYS A 11 5.40 -4.21 -0.63
CA LYS A 11 6.76 -4.16 -0.08
C LYS A 11 7.80 -3.71 -1.11
N GLU A 12 7.76 -4.26 -2.32
CA GLU A 12 8.69 -3.93 -3.39
C GLU A 12 8.56 -2.45 -3.79
N ILE A 13 7.34 -1.95 -3.96
CA ILE A 13 7.05 -0.53 -4.22
C ILE A 13 7.58 0.34 -3.07
N ALA A 14 7.35 -0.07 -1.82
CA ALA A 14 7.83 0.70 -0.68
C ALA A 14 9.36 0.73 -0.60
N ASN A 15 10.03 -0.39 -0.84
CA ASN A 15 11.50 -0.46 -0.85
C ASN A 15 12.08 0.46 -1.91
N PHE A 16 11.48 0.50 -3.10
CA PHE A 16 11.88 1.41 -4.18
C PHE A 16 11.78 2.88 -3.73
N PHE A 17 10.61 3.33 -3.27
CA PHE A 17 10.43 4.74 -2.88
C PHE A 17 11.21 5.15 -1.62
N MET A 18 11.43 4.22 -0.68
CA MET A 18 12.28 4.49 0.48
C MET A 18 13.74 4.71 0.08
N GLY A 19 14.26 3.96 -0.90
CA GLY A 19 15.62 4.16 -1.42
C GLY A 19 15.76 5.47 -2.20
N GLU A 20 14.77 5.82 -3.01
CA GLU A 20 14.82 7.00 -3.88
C GLU A 20 14.57 8.34 -3.16
N MET A 21 13.65 8.37 -2.19
CA MET A 21 13.15 9.64 -1.61
C MET A 21 13.21 9.72 -0.08
N GLY A 22 13.60 8.63 0.59
CA GLY A 22 13.67 8.58 2.06
C GLY A 22 12.30 8.44 2.75
N GLU A 23 12.35 8.21 4.07
CA GLU A 23 11.17 7.81 4.86
C GLU A 23 10.08 8.90 4.97
N ALA A 24 10.43 10.17 4.78
CA ALA A 24 9.50 11.29 4.87
C ALA A 24 8.57 11.39 3.64
N GLU A 25 9.11 11.22 2.43
CA GLU A 25 8.34 11.36 1.19
C GLU A 25 7.80 10.02 0.64
N ALA A 26 8.44 8.91 0.99
CA ALA A 26 8.05 7.59 0.49
C ALA A 26 6.56 7.26 0.72
N PRO A 27 5.95 7.49 1.91
CA PRO A 27 4.56 7.12 2.13
C PRO A 27 3.57 7.77 1.14
N ASN A 28 3.77 9.06 0.83
CA ASN A 28 2.94 9.81 -0.11
C ASN A 28 3.09 9.27 -1.54
N ARG A 29 4.31 8.97 -1.97
CA ARG A 29 4.59 8.41 -3.30
C ARG A 29 4.00 7.01 -3.47
N ILE A 30 4.14 6.16 -2.45
CA ILE A 30 3.58 4.82 -2.44
C ILE A 30 2.04 4.89 -2.55
N ALA A 31 1.39 5.79 -1.80
CA ALA A 31 -0.06 5.98 -1.87
C ALA A 31 -0.51 6.44 -3.27
N ASN A 32 0.16 7.45 -3.84
CA ASN A 32 -0.14 7.95 -5.18
C ASN A 32 0.05 6.88 -6.27
N HIS A 33 1.16 6.14 -6.21
CA HIS A 33 1.44 5.04 -7.14
C HIS A 33 0.32 3.98 -7.08
N ARG A 34 -0.06 3.55 -5.88
CA ARG A 34 -1.16 2.57 -5.74
C ARG A 34 -2.49 3.12 -6.21
N GLN A 35 -2.80 4.39 -5.96
CA GLN A 35 -4.03 4.99 -6.47
C GLN A 35 -4.10 5.01 -8.00
N ARG A 36 -2.95 5.22 -8.67
CA ARG A 36 -2.86 5.34 -10.12
C ARG A 36 -2.78 4.01 -10.85
N TYR A 37 -2.06 3.03 -10.27
CA TYR A 37 -1.75 1.77 -10.94
C TYR A 37 -2.51 0.55 -10.40
N TRP A 38 -3.14 0.65 -9.22
CA TRP A 38 -3.91 -0.47 -8.66
C TRP A 38 -5.40 -0.32 -8.87
N ASP A 39 -6.02 -1.42 -9.28
CA ASP A 39 -7.47 -1.52 -9.37
C ASP A 39 -8.15 -1.24 -8.01
N PRO A 40 -9.37 -0.67 -8.00
CA PRO A 40 -10.13 -0.44 -6.78
C PRO A 40 -10.24 -1.68 -5.88
N ARG A 41 -10.37 -2.87 -6.49
CA ARG A 41 -10.45 -4.16 -5.77
C ARG A 41 -9.14 -4.54 -5.07
N MET A 42 -7.99 -4.24 -5.67
CA MET A 42 -6.68 -4.46 -5.05
C MET A 42 -6.47 -3.53 -3.86
N ARG A 43 -6.87 -2.26 -4.01
CA ARG A 43 -6.83 -1.26 -2.93
C ARG A 43 -7.71 -1.66 -1.75
N ALA A 44 -8.94 -2.10 -2.01
CA ALA A 44 -9.82 -2.61 -0.95
C ALA A 44 -9.21 -3.83 -0.22
N ALA A 45 -8.64 -4.79 -0.97
CA ALA A 45 -8.05 -5.98 -0.38
C ALA A 45 -6.84 -5.68 0.54
N ILE A 46 -5.94 -4.78 0.13
CA ILE A 46 -4.79 -4.43 0.97
C ILE A 46 -5.18 -3.60 2.19
N ILE A 47 -6.19 -2.72 2.06
CA ILE A 47 -6.74 -1.95 3.18
C ILE A 47 -7.33 -2.91 4.21
N GLU A 48 -8.10 -3.91 3.77
CA GLU A 48 -8.69 -4.90 4.65
C GLU A 48 -7.63 -5.75 5.37
N HIS A 49 -6.58 -6.15 4.65
CA HIS A 49 -5.47 -6.88 5.26
C HIS A 49 -4.70 -6.04 6.30
N VAL A 50 -4.53 -4.73 6.07
CA VAL A 50 -3.95 -3.81 7.06
C VAL A 50 -4.86 -3.67 8.28
N LYS A 51 -6.19 -3.66 8.13
CA LYS A 51 -7.14 -3.66 9.25
C LYS A 51 -7.05 -4.94 10.08
N GLN A 52 -6.79 -6.08 9.44
CA GLN A 52 -6.61 -7.38 10.11
C GLN A 52 -5.25 -7.54 10.80
N GLY A 53 -4.40 -6.50 10.79
CA GLY A 53 -3.13 -6.45 11.51
C GLY A 53 -1.91 -6.30 10.61
N GLY A 54 -2.02 -6.65 9.31
CA GLY A 54 -0.97 -6.43 8.32
C GLY A 54 0.41 -6.96 8.74
N ALA A 55 0.46 -8.09 9.46
CA ALA A 55 1.67 -8.61 10.10
C ALA A 55 2.85 -8.81 9.12
N ASP A 56 2.54 -9.06 7.85
CA ASP A 56 3.53 -9.28 6.80
C ASP A 56 3.97 -8.00 6.09
N LEU A 57 3.47 -6.82 6.46
CA LEU A 57 3.74 -5.54 5.79
C LEU A 57 4.73 -4.69 6.58
N ARG A 58 5.57 -3.92 5.87
CA ARG A 58 6.47 -2.96 6.52
C ARG A 58 5.68 -1.77 7.09
N PRO A 59 6.16 -1.11 8.16
CA PRO A 59 5.50 0.07 8.72
C PRO A 59 5.23 1.17 7.68
N ALA A 60 6.18 1.44 6.77
CA ALA A 60 6.00 2.40 5.69
C ALA A 60 4.86 2.02 4.72
N VAL A 61 4.68 0.71 4.45
CA VAL A 61 3.56 0.22 3.64
C VAL A 61 2.25 0.46 4.37
N VAL A 62 2.19 0.11 5.66
CA VAL A 62 1.00 0.30 6.50
C VAL A 62 0.61 1.77 6.59
N ALA A 63 1.57 2.66 6.86
CA ALA A 63 1.35 4.11 6.87
C ALA A 63 0.78 4.59 5.54
N ALA A 64 1.42 4.21 4.42
CA ALA A 64 0.96 4.58 3.10
C ALA A 64 -0.40 3.97 2.71
N VAL A 65 -0.76 2.80 3.24
CA VAL A 65 -2.09 2.18 3.00
C VAL A 65 -3.15 2.88 3.85
N ARG A 66 -2.83 3.28 5.09
CA ARG A 66 -3.72 4.09 5.93
C ARG A 66 -4.01 5.47 5.34
N SER A 67 -3.07 6.03 4.59
CA SER A 67 -3.27 7.27 3.82
C SER A 67 -4.09 7.08 2.54
N LEU A 68 -4.33 5.84 2.07
CA LEU A 68 -5.22 5.59 0.95
C LEU A 68 -6.67 5.80 1.41
N GLN A 69 -7.39 6.67 0.70
CA GLN A 69 -8.84 6.73 0.85
C GLN A 69 -9.45 5.41 0.33
N PRO A 70 -10.37 4.77 1.08
CA PRO A 70 -11.10 3.63 0.55
C PRO A 70 -11.83 4.06 -0.73
N PRO A 71 -11.88 3.20 -1.77
CA PRO A 71 -12.62 3.53 -2.97
C PRO A 71 -14.08 3.83 -2.61
N PRO A 72 -14.73 4.81 -3.27
CA PRO A 72 -16.12 5.11 -2.99
C PRO A 72 -16.97 3.84 -3.16
N PRO A 73 -17.95 3.60 -2.25
CA PRO A 73 -18.87 2.49 -2.42
C PRO A 73 -19.56 2.64 -3.78
N ARG A 74 -19.58 1.55 -4.57
CA ARG A 74 -20.37 1.47 -5.80
C ARG A 74 -21.84 1.26 -5.46
#